data_AF-W6KQX7-F1
#
_entry.id   AF-W6KQX7-F1
#
_cell.length_a   1.000
_cell.length_b   1.000
_cell.length_c   1.000
_cell.angle_alpha   90.00
_cell.angle_beta   90.00
_cell.angle_gamma   90.00
#
_symmetry.space_group_name_H-M   'P 1'
#
loop_
_entity.id
_entity.type
_entity.pdbx_description
1 polymer ?
#
loop_
_entity_poly.entity_id
_entity_poly.type
_entity_poly.pdbx_seq_one_letter_code
_entity_poly.pdbx_strand_id
1 'polypeptide(L)'
;MQEKAIFIELHRKLTKMGFASWGTITEADVFSGSPLVYSTFIRFIFTHFASATAELMKKYHWFVIEGNDVALGRAFIRLLKDEFSFVSPITPLQYAKRQFSHAKMLLCLALIRFLSMSCSKGTTRCHTVTAKRGVTANNRRLLIEYVERTEAELIKERRSALNRMPRF
;
A
#
# COMPACT_ATOMS: atom_id res chain seq x y z
N MET A 1 13.13 12.48 2.21
CA MET A 1 13.94 11.22 2.20
C MET A 1 13.08 9.96 2.32
N GLN A 2 12.03 9.93 3.16
CA GLN A 2 11.21 8.74 3.41
C GLN A 2 10.37 8.27 2.20
N GLU A 3 9.81 9.20 1.42
CA GLU A 3 8.97 8.87 0.26
C GLU A 3 9.74 8.10 -0.84
N LYS A 4 11.02 8.42 -1.03
CA LYS A 4 11.91 7.71 -1.97
C LYS A 4 12.22 6.29 -1.53
N ALA A 5 12.39 6.04 -0.23
CA ALA A 5 12.58 4.69 0.30
C ALA A 5 11.32 3.82 0.08
N ILE A 6 10.13 4.40 0.28
CA ILE A 6 8.86 3.74 0.01
C ILE A 6 8.70 3.43 -1.48
N PHE A 7 9.05 4.37 -2.36
CA PHE A 7 9.07 4.15 -3.81
C PHE A 7 10.00 2.99 -4.18
N ILE A 8 11.24 2.98 -3.69
CA ILE A 8 12.22 1.91 -3.99
C ILE A 8 11.67 0.55 -3.57
N GLU A 9 11.06 0.45 -2.39
CA GLU A 9 10.48 -0.81 -1.91
C GLU A 9 9.27 -1.24 -2.77
N LEU A 10 8.39 -0.31 -3.13
CA LEU A 10 7.25 -0.59 -4.01
C LEU A 10 7.71 -1.03 -5.39
N HIS A 11 8.66 -0.30 -5.98
CA HIS A 11 9.27 -0.62 -7.27
C HIS A 11 9.88 -2.02 -7.23
N ARG A 12 10.73 -2.32 -6.24
CA ARG A 12 11.36 -3.62 -6.05
C ARG A 12 10.34 -4.76 -5.96
N LYS A 13 9.25 -4.59 -5.19
CA LYS A 13 8.20 -5.61 -5.06
C LYS A 13 7.45 -5.83 -6.37
N LEU A 14 7.01 -4.75 -7.02
CA LEU A 14 6.29 -4.80 -8.30
C LEU A 14 7.15 -5.46 -9.38
N THR A 15 8.43 -5.08 -9.49
CA THR A 15 9.38 -5.71 -10.44
C THR A 15 9.57 -7.19 -10.14
N LYS A 16 9.71 -7.58 -8.86
CA LYS A 16 9.82 -8.99 -8.46
C LYS A 16 8.57 -9.80 -8.84
N MET A 17 7.38 -9.18 -8.81
CA MET A 17 6.12 -9.80 -9.22
C MET A 17 5.94 -9.83 -10.75
N GLY A 18 6.83 -9.19 -11.52
CA GLY A 18 6.78 -9.16 -12.99
C GLY A 18 6.04 -7.96 -13.58
N PHE A 19 5.96 -6.83 -12.87
CA PHE A 19 5.36 -5.60 -13.43
C PHE A 19 6.16 -5.09 -14.62
N ALA A 20 5.55 -5.08 -15.80
CA ALA A 20 6.23 -4.78 -17.06
C ALA A 20 6.09 -3.32 -17.54
N SER A 21 5.12 -2.56 -17.01
CA SER A 21 4.80 -1.20 -17.49
C SER A 21 5.78 -0.12 -17.02
N TRP A 22 6.92 -0.48 -16.46
CA TRP A 22 7.99 0.46 -16.11
C TRP A 22 8.56 1.21 -17.32
N GLY A 23 8.47 0.64 -18.53
CA GLY A 23 8.84 1.36 -19.76
C GLY A 23 7.93 2.56 -20.08
N THR A 24 6.74 2.63 -19.48
CA THR A 24 5.73 3.67 -19.70
C THR A 24 5.43 4.51 -18.46
N ILE A 25 5.84 4.05 -17.26
CA ILE A 25 5.62 4.73 -15.98
C ILE A 25 6.98 5.11 -15.41
N THR A 26 7.26 6.40 -15.38
CA THR A 26 8.49 6.94 -14.81
C THR A 26 8.40 7.15 -13.30
N GLU A 27 9.53 7.35 -12.64
CA GLU A 27 9.58 7.79 -11.24
C GLU A 27 8.74 9.07 -11.04
N ALA A 28 8.87 10.05 -11.95
CA ALA A 28 8.12 11.30 -11.89
C ALA A 28 6.59 11.08 -11.96
N ASP A 29 6.12 10.10 -12.73
CA ASP A 29 4.70 9.76 -12.80
C ASP A 29 4.17 9.21 -11.48
N VAL A 30 4.98 8.41 -10.77
CA VAL A 30 4.61 7.91 -9.43
C VAL A 30 4.53 9.06 -8.45
N PHE A 31 5.56 9.92 -8.40
CA PHE A 31 5.58 11.08 -7.52
C PHE A 31 4.56 12.17 -7.90
N SER A 32 4.04 12.16 -9.13
CA SER A 32 2.91 13.03 -9.51
C SER A 32 1.64 12.73 -8.73
N GLY A 33 1.55 11.54 -8.13
CA GLY A 33 0.41 11.11 -7.34
C GLY A 33 -0.86 10.84 -8.16
N SER A 34 -0.74 10.71 -9.48
CA SER A 34 -1.85 10.45 -10.40
C SER A 34 -2.60 9.16 -10.04
N PRO A 35 -3.93 9.20 -9.82
CA PRO A 35 -4.71 8.00 -9.53
C PRO A 35 -4.52 6.88 -10.56
N LEU A 36 -4.38 7.22 -11.84
CA LEU A 36 -4.16 6.27 -12.93
C LEU A 36 -2.95 5.35 -12.69
N VAL A 37 -1.83 5.92 -12.23
CA VAL A 37 -0.59 5.17 -11.98
C VAL A 37 -0.81 4.13 -10.89
N TYR A 38 -1.45 4.55 -9.78
CA TYR A 38 -1.71 3.65 -8.66
C TYR A 38 -2.81 2.64 -8.96
N SER A 39 -3.84 3.00 -9.72
CA SER A 39 -4.85 2.06 -10.20
C SER A 39 -4.25 1.02 -11.13
N THR A 40 -3.25 1.38 -11.93
CA THR A 40 -2.46 0.42 -12.73
C THR A 40 -1.70 -0.57 -11.82
N PHE A 41 -1.04 -0.08 -10.77
CA PHE A 41 -0.39 -0.95 -9.79
C PHE A 41 -1.40 -1.88 -9.08
N ILE A 42 -2.54 -1.35 -8.64
CA ILE A 42 -3.57 -2.10 -7.92
C ILE A 42 -4.16 -3.20 -8.80
N ARG A 43 -4.51 -2.89 -10.06
CA ARG A 43 -5.00 -3.89 -11.01
C ARG A 43 -3.98 -4.99 -11.21
N PHE A 44 -2.71 -4.62 -11.44
CA PHE A 44 -1.64 -5.59 -11.56
C PHE A 44 -1.51 -6.47 -10.31
N ILE A 45 -1.54 -5.89 -9.11
CA ILE A 45 -1.46 -6.63 -7.85
C ILE A 45 -2.62 -7.63 -7.74
N PHE A 46 -3.86 -7.20 -7.98
CA PHE A 46 -5.01 -8.10 -7.92
C PHE A 46 -4.94 -9.23 -8.97
N THR A 47 -4.45 -8.93 -10.17
CA THR A 47 -4.21 -9.94 -11.21
C THR A 47 -3.12 -10.94 -10.81
N HIS A 48 -2.03 -10.46 -10.21
CA HIS A 48 -0.94 -11.30 -9.71
C HIS A 48 -1.44 -12.27 -8.62
N PHE A 49 -2.34 -11.81 -7.75
CA PHE A 49 -2.97 -12.62 -6.69
C PHE A 49 -4.38 -13.12 -7.10
N ALA A 50 -4.58 -13.52 -8.36
CA ALA A 50 -5.90 -13.83 -8.92
C ALA A 50 -6.76 -14.77 -8.06
N SER A 51 -6.17 -15.81 -7.48
CA SER A 51 -6.91 -16.76 -6.60
C SER A 51 -7.44 -16.08 -5.34
N ALA A 52 -6.60 -15.34 -4.61
CA ALA A 52 -7.03 -14.60 -3.42
C ALA A 52 -8.03 -13.50 -3.78
N THR A 53 -7.80 -12.81 -4.90
CA THR A 53 -8.72 -11.80 -5.43
C THR A 53 -10.11 -12.39 -5.73
N ALA A 54 -10.17 -13.56 -6.36
CA ALA A 54 -11.44 -14.23 -6.67
C ALA A 54 -12.22 -14.59 -5.39
N GLU A 55 -11.54 -15.08 -4.35
CA GLU A 55 -12.18 -15.34 -3.05
C GLU A 55 -12.72 -14.08 -2.39
N LEU A 56 -11.98 -12.96 -2.49
CA LEU A 56 -12.46 -11.66 -1.99
C LEU A 56 -13.69 -11.18 -2.77
N MET A 57 -13.72 -11.36 -4.09
CA MET A 57 -14.88 -11.01 -4.92
C MET A 57 -16.11 -11.88 -4.61
N LYS A 58 -15.92 -13.16 -4.28
CA LYS A 58 -17.02 -14.03 -3.81
C LYS A 58 -17.55 -13.60 -2.44
N LYS A 59 -16.63 -13.23 -1.53
CA LYS A 59 -16.96 -12.82 -0.16
C LYS A 59 -17.66 -11.45 -0.11
N TYR A 60 -17.26 -10.53 -0.97
CA TYR A 60 -17.75 -9.15 -0.97
C TYR A 60 -18.43 -8.82 -2.31
N HIS A 61 -19.76 -8.90 -2.36
CA HIS A 61 -20.56 -8.61 -3.56
C HIS A 61 -20.36 -7.20 -4.14
N TRP A 62 -19.91 -6.24 -3.31
CA TRP A 62 -19.60 -4.88 -3.73
C TRP A 62 -18.18 -4.73 -4.30
N PHE A 63 -17.30 -5.71 -4.11
CA PHE A 63 -15.91 -5.62 -4.53
C PHE A 63 -15.77 -6.05 -5.99
N VAL A 64 -15.59 -5.06 -6.87
CA VAL A 64 -15.34 -5.24 -8.30
C VAL A 64 -14.08 -4.49 -8.67
N ILE A 65 -13.25 -5.09 -9.54
CA ILE A 65 -12.08 -4.40 -10.09
C ILE A 65 -12.54 -3.47 -11.20
N GLU A 66 -12.76 -2.20 -10.86
CA GLU A 66 -13.31 -1.22 -11.78
C GLU A 66 -12.30 -0.69 -12.80
N GLY A 67 -12.79 -0.35 -13.99
CA GLY A 67 -12.05 0.42 -14.99
C GLY A 67 -11.87 1.89 -14.59
N ASN A 68 -12.77 2.42 -13.76
CA ASN A 68 -12.63 3.77 -13.20
C ASN A 68 -11.61 3.77 -12.04
N ASP A 69 -10.58 4.61 -12.15
CA ASP A 69 -9.46 4.63 -11.20
C ASP A 69 -9.86 5.07 -9.79
N VAL A 70 -10.77 6.04 -9.67
CA VAL A 70 -11.22 6.57 -8.37
C VAL A 70 -12.14 5.58 -7.67
N ALA A 71 -13.01 4.92 -8.42
CA ALA A 71 -13.92 3.93 -7.89
C ALA A 71 -13.18 2.64 -7.48
N LEU A 72 -12.20 2.19 -8.28
CA LEU A 72 -11.24 1.16 -7.86
C LEU A 72 -10.52 1.58 -6.58
N GLY A 73 -10.08 2.84 -6.52
CA GLY A 73 -9.50 3.48 -5.35
C GLY A 73 -10.34 3.30 -4.08
N ARG A 74 -11.62 3.63 -4.18
CA ARG A 74 -12.60 3.48 -3.10
C ARG A 74 -12.79 2.02 -2.71
N ALA A 75 -12.97 1.14 -3.69
CA ALA A 75 -13.23 -0.28 -3.47
C ALA A 75 -12.06 -0.94 -2.72
N PHE A 76 -10.82 -0.70 -3.14
CA PHE A 76 -9.67 -1.33 -2.49
C PHE A 76 -9.38 -0.72 -1.09
N ILE A 77 -9.59 0.59 -0.87
CA ILE A 77 -9.47 1.18 0.47
C ILE A 77 -10.50 0.57 1.43
N ARG A 78 -11.74 0.39 0.95
CA ARG A 78 -12.79 -0.29 1.71
C ARG A 78 -12.40 -1.73 2.03
N LEU A 79 -11.86 -2.46 1.04
CA LEU A 79 -11.39 -3.83 1.22
C LEU A 79 -10.27 -3.93 2.27
N LEU A 80 -9.30 -3.01 2.23
CA LEU A 80 -8.23 -2.94 3.23
C LEU A 80 -8.78 -2.79 4.64
N LYS A 81 -9.82 -1.97 4.81
CA LYS A 81 -10.50 -1.81 6.09
C LYS A 81 -11.29 -3.06 6.49
N ASP A 82 -12.18 -3.53 5.62
CA ASP A 82 -13.18 -4.54 5.95
C ASP A 82 -12.59 -5.95 6.08
N GLU A 83 -11.61 -6.32 5.24
CA GLU A 83 -10.96 -7.64 5.28
C GLU A 83 -9.74 -7.64 6.21
N PHE A 84 -8.92 -6.59 6.15
CA PHE A 84 -7.60 -6.59 6.79
C PHE A 84 -7.51 -5.69 8.02
N SER A 85 -8.61 -5.06 8.43
CA SER A 85 -8.66 -4.10 9.55
C SER A 85 -7.61 -2.98 9.42
N PHE A 86 -7.22 -2.65 8.18
CA PHE A 86 -6.20 -1.65 7.91
C PHE A 86 -6.83 -0.25 7.89
N VAL A 87 -6.30 0.64 8.72
CA VAL A 87 -6.71 2.05 8.75
C VAL A 87 -5.92 2.79 7.68
N SER A 88 -6.61 3.17 6.60
CA SER A 88 -6.00 3.94 5.51
C SER A 88 -5.58 5.34 5.99
N PRO A 89 -4.37 5.80 5.63
CA PRO A 89 -3.93 7.17 5.92
C PRO A 89 -4.69 8.23 5.11
N ILE A 90 -5.45 7.81 4.09
CA ILE A 90 -6.27 8.68 3.24
C ILE A 90 -7.66 8.12 3.02
N THR A 91 -8.63 9.00 2.87
CA THR A 91 -10.01 8.65 2.49
C THR A 91 -10.12 8.35 0.99
N PRO A 92 -11.20 7.68 0.54
CA PRO A 92 -11.48 7.51 -0.89
C PRO A 92 -11.54 8.83 -1.68
N LEU A 93 -12.03 9.91 -1.07
CA LEU A 93 -12.06 11.23 -1.72
C LEU A 93 -10.66 11.81 -1.89
N GLN A 94 -9.79 11.62 -0.90
CA GLN A 94 -8.39 12.03 -0.94
C GLN A 94 -7.59 11.19 -1.94
N TYR A 95 -7.95 9.93 -2.17
CA TYR A 95 -7.31 9.08 -3.19
C TYR A 95 -7.38 9.71 -4.59
N ALA A 96 -8.47 10.39 -4.93
CA ALA A 96 -8.59 11.08 -6.23
C ALA A 96 -7.62 12.27 -6.39
N LYS A 97 -7.04 12.77 -5.30
CA LYS A 97 -6.17 13.97 -5.31
C LYS A 97 -4.71 13.59 -5.48
N ARG A 98 -3.96 14.39 -6.25
CA ARG A 98 -2.54 14.12 -6.59
C ARG A 98 -1.58 14.22 -5.41
N GLN A 99 -1.81 15.12 -4.47
CA GLN A 99 -0.92 15.39 -3.32
C GLN A 99 -0.68 14.23 -2.33
N PHE A 100 -1.26 13.05 -2.55
CA PHE A 100 -1.19 11.89 -1.66
C PHE A 100 -0.38 10.72 -2.24
N SER A 101 0.63 10.98 -3.07
CA SER A 101 1.52 9.96 -3.65
C SER A 101 2.08 9.00 -2.60
N HIS A 102 2.68 9.53 -1.53
CA HIS A 102 3.23 8.75 -0.42
C HIS A 102 2.19 7.77 0.18
N ALA A 103 1.00 8.26 0.50
CA ALA A 103 -0.07 7.45 1.06
C ALA A 103 -0.54 6.36 0.10
N LYS A 104 -0.64 6.66 -1.21
CA LYS A 104 -1.01 5.67 -2.22
C LYS A 104 0.06 4.58 -2.40
N MET A 105 1.35 4.92 -2.27
CA MET A 105 2.41 3.91 -2.28
C MET A 105 2.32 2.97 -1.08
N LEU A 106 2.09 3.51 0.12
CA LEU A 106 1.87 2.71 1.33
C LEU A 106 0.66 1.79 1.19
N LEU A 107 -0.42 2.28 0.61
CA LEU A 107 -1.61 1.49 0.33
C LEU A 107 -1.33 0.31 -0.63
N CYS A 108 -0.53 0.52 -1.69
CA CYS A 108 -0.11 -0.55 -2.59
C CYS A 108 0.77 -1.59 -1.85
N LEU A 109 1.71 -1.14 -1.03
CA LEU A 109 2.56 -2.02 -0.22
C LEU A 109 1.73 -2.85 0.78
N ALA A 110 0.74 -2.22 1.43
CA ALA A 110 -0.19 -2.88 2.33
C ALA A 110 -0.98 -3.98 1.59
N LEU A 111 -1.53 -3.65 0.42
CA LEU A 111 -2.26 -4.62 -0.40
C LEU A 111 -1.40 -5.84 -0.77
N ILE A 112 -0.17 -5.63 -1.24
CA ILE A 112 0.77 -6.72 -1.57
C ILE A 112 1.00 -7.61 -0.35
N ARG A 113 1.27 -7.01 0.81
CA ARG A 113 1.52 -7.75 2.05
C ARG A 113 0.31 -8.61 2.42
N PHE A 114 -0.89 -8.03 2.40
CA PHE A 114 -2.10 -8.72 2.83
C PHE A 114 -2.46 -9.87 1.89
N LEU A 115 -2.41 -9.66 0.58
CA LEU A 115 -2.69 -10.72 -0.38
C LEU A 115 -1.65 -11.84 -0.33
N SER A 116 -0.36 -11.50 -0.16
CA SER A 116 0.70 -12.50 0.04
C SER A 116 0.44 -13.39 1.27
N MET A 117 -0.07 -12.79 2.35
CA MET A 117 -0.41 -13.52 3.57
C MET A 117 -1.65 -14.40 3.39
N SER A 118 -2.66 -13.95 2.65
CA SER A 118 -3.86 -14.73 2.35
C SER A 118 -3.53 -15.98 1.52
N CYS A 119 -2.63 -15.85 0.54
CA CYS A 119 -2.11 -16.98 -0.25
C CYS A 119 -1.33 -18.00 0.59
N SER A 120 -0.76 -17.59 1.73
CA SER A 120 0.00 -18.48 2.62
C SER A 120 -0.89 -19.31 3.58
N LYS A 121 -2.17 -18.96 3.72
CA LYS A 121 -3.11 -19.60 4.65
C LYS A 121 -3.98 -20.69 4.00
N GLY A 122 -4.11 -20.69 2.68
CA GLY A 122 -4.90 -21.66 1.92
C GLY A 122 -4.00 -22.61 1.14
N THR A 123 -4.18 -23.92 1.36
CA THR A 123 -3.58 -24.99 0.55
C THR A 123 -4.13 -24.93 -0.88
N THR A 124 -3.57 -24.08 -1.73
CA THR A 124 -3.60 -24.24 -3.20
C THR A 124 -2.55 -23.33 -3.81
N ARG A 125 -1.52 -23.95 -4.38
CA ARG A 125 -0.39 -23.40 -5.16
C ARG A 125 -0.49 -21.90 -5.50
N CYS A 126 0.03 -21.05 -4.62
CA CYS A 126 0.65 -19.81 -5.05
C CYS A 126 2.13 -20.13 -5.27
N HIS A 127 2.62 -20.03 -6.50
CA HIS A 127 4.05 -20.21 -6.79
C HIS A 127 4.84 -19.09 -6.11
N THR A 128 5.32 -19.30 -4.88
CA THR A 128 6.61 -18.80 -4.32
C THR A 128 6.81 -19.13 -2.83
N VAL A 129 7.74 -20.07 -2.59
CA VAL A 129 8.81 -20.14 -1.56
C VAL A 129 8.61 -19.41 -0.20
N THR A 130 8.35 -20.23 0.83
CA THR A 130 8.72 -20.19 2.27
C THR A 130 8.64 -18.86 3.06
N ALA A 131 7.83 -18.83 4.13
CA ALA A 131 8.26 -18.63 5.53
C ALA A 131 7.10 -18.69 6.56
N LYS A 132 7.48 -19.00 7.80
CA LYS A 132 6.70 -19.57 8.92
C LYS A 132 5.65 -18.67 9.60
N ARG A 133 4.70 -19.36 10.27
CA ARG A 133 3.57 -18.92 11.10
C ARG A 133 3.96 -18.07 12.33
N GLY A 134 3.11 -17.09 12.67
CA GLY A 134 3.05 -16.44 13.99
C GLY A 134 2.77 -14.93 13.96
N VAL A 135 1.63 -14.47 13.43
CA VAL A 135 1.46 -13.02 13.11
C VAL A 135 0.02 -12.51 13.30
N THR A 136 -0.54 -12.60 14.50
CA THR A 136 -1.75 -11.83 14.85
C THR A 136 -1.43 -10.68 15.80
N ALA A 137 -0.61 -10.92 16.83
CA ALA A 137 -0.11 -9.86 17.73
C ALA A 137 0.92 -8.92 17.07
N ASN A 138 1.70 -9.43 16.11
CA ASN A 138 2.76 -8.66 15.44
C ASN A 138 2.22 -7.56 14.51
N ASN A 139 0.98 -7.66 14.01
CA ASN A 139 0.45 -6.67 13.05
C ASN A 139 0.09 -5.34 13.73
N ARG A 140 -0.44 -5.37 14.96
CA ARG A 140 -0.70 -4.16 15.75
C ARG A 140 0.60 -3.55 16.25
N ARG A 141 1.52 -4.39 16.72
CA ARG A 141 2.83 -3.97 17.24
C ARG A 141 3.70 -3.31 16.17
N LEU A 142 3.73 -3.82 14.94
CA LEU A 142 4.54 -3.24 13.85
C LEU A 142 3.96 -1.94 13.28
N LEU A 143 2.63 -1.78 13.29
CA LEU A 143 2.01 -0.51 12.89
C LEU A 143 2.22 0.55 13.97
N ILE A 144 2.08 0.18 15.25
CA ILE A 144 2.44 1.02 16.39
C ILE A 144 3.92 1.39 16.30
N GLU A 145 4.82 0.43 16.10
CA GLU A 145 6.26 0.69 16.05
C GLU A 145 6.65 1.57 14.84
N TYR A 146 5.98 1.41 13.69
CA TYR A 146 6.18 2.27 12.52
C TYR A 146 5.63 3.69 12.74
N VAL A 147 4.43 3.82 13.30
CA VAL A 147 3.79 5.10 13.60
C VAL A 147 4.56 5.84 14.71
N GLU A 148 4.94 5.16 15.78
CA GLU A 148 5.75 5.70 16.90
C GLU A 148 7.14 6.12 16.43
N ARG A 149 7.80 5.35 15.55
CA ARG A 149 9.08 5.79 14.94
C ARG A 149 8.90 7.08 14.14
N THR A 150 7.82 7.14 13.35
CA THR A 150 7.52 8.30 12.51
C THR A 150 7.17 9.52 13.38
N GLU A 151 6.43 9.34 14.47
CA GLU A 151 6.07 10.39 15.42
C GLU A 151 7.29 10.88 16.22
N ALA A 152 8.17 9.98 16.67
CA ALA A 152 9.41 10.33 17.36
C ALA A 152 10.36 11.14 16.45
N GLU A 153 10.44 10.79 15.17
CA GLU A 153 11.22 11.56 14.20
C GLU A 153 10.62 12.94 13.93
N LEU A 154 9.29 13.05 13.80
CA LEU A 154 8.59 14.33 13.66
C LEU A 154 8.77 15.24 14.88
N ILE A 155 8.74 14.68 16.10
CA ILE A 155 9.01 15.41 17.34
C ILE A 155 10.47 15.88 17.38
N LYS A 156 11.41 15.04 16.96
CA LYS A 156 12.83 15.40 16.89
C LYS A 156 13.09 16.52 15.88
N GLU A 157 12.46 16.44 14.71
CA GLU A 157 12.54 17.46 13.67
C GLU A 157 11.96 18.80 14.15
N ARG A 158 10.78 18.79 14.78
CA ARG A 158 10.17 19.98 15.40
C ARG A 158 11.03 20.59 16.50
N ARG A 159 11.61 19.78 17.39
CA ARG A 159 12.54 20.26 18.44
C ARG A 159 13.80 20.86 17.85
N SER A 160 14.34 20.26 16.78
CA SER A 160 15.52 20.79 16.10
C SER A 160 15.25 22.12 15.40
N ALA A 161 14.05 22.30 14.85
CA ALA A 161 13.61 23.55 14.24
C ALA A 161 13.43 24.66 15.28
N LEU A 162 12.80 24.35 16.43
CA LEU A 162 12.65 25.29 17.54
C LEU A 162 14.00 25.74 18.13
N ASN A 163 14.96 24.83 18.24
CA ASN A 163 16.31 25.14 18.72
C ASN A 163 17.16 25.95 17.73
N ARG A 164 16.74 26.04 16.45
CA ARG A 164 17.38 26.86 15.43
C ARG A 164 16.75 28.26 15.30
N MET A 165 15.68 28.55 16.02
CA MET A 165 15.10 29.89 16.03
C MET A 165 16.01 30.83 16.83
N PRO A 166 16.31 32.03 16.31
CA PRO A 166 17.04 33.03 17.08
C PRO A 166 16.21 33.38 18.31
N ARG A 167 16.81 33.27 19.49
CA ARG A 167 16.21 33.78 20.72
C ARG A 167 16.42 35.29 20.69
N PHE A 168 15.35 36.03 20.39
CA PHE A 168 15.29 37.47 20.63
C PHE A 168 15.21 37.74 22.12
#